data_AF-A0A930Z3S8-F1
#
_entry.id   AF-A0A930Z3S8-F1
#
_cell.length_a   1.000
_cell.length_b   1.000
_cell.length_c   1.000
_cell.angle_alpha   90.00
_cell.angle_beta   90.00
_cell.angle_gamma   90.00
#
_symmetry.space_group_name_H-M   'P 1'
#
loop_
_entity.id
_entity.type
_entity.pdbx_description
1 polymer ?
#
loop_
_entity_poly.entity_id
_entity_poly.type
_entity_poly.pdbx_seq_one_letter_code
_entity_poly.pdbx_strand_id
1 'polypeptide(L)'
;MASTPDGRGYWLAASDGGVFTFGNAGFYGSVPGQGIVRPVPVGGIIATKSGRGYWIAGRDGALYSYGDASFLGSLAGIRLEASVTGEAASS
;
A
#
# COMPACT_ATOMS: atom_id res chain seq x y z
N MET A 1 -8.06 -2.41 -2.74
CA MET A 1 -7.56 -3.68 -3.31
C MET A 1 -6.72 -3.38 -4.54
N ALA A 2 -5.79 -4.26 -4.90
CA ALA A 2 -5.01 -4.15 -6.13
C ALA A 2 -4.85 -5.54 -6.76
N SER A 3 -5.00 -5.64 -8.09
CA SER A 3 -4.85 -6.91 -8.81
C SER A 3 -3.41 -7.10 -9.29
N THR A 4 -2.98 -8.35 -9.46
CA THR A 4 -1.73 -8.67 -10.17
C THR A 4 -1.84 -8.24 -11.65
N PRO A 5 -0.72 -7.92 -12.33
CA PRO A 5 -0.74 -7.51 -13.73
C PRO A 5 -1.36 -8.53 -14.68
N ASP A 6 -1.26 -9.83 -14.35
CA ASP A 6 -1.86 -10.92 -15.12
C ASP A 6 -3.32 -11.22 -14.72
N GLY A 7 -3.87 -10.50 -13.73
CA GLY A 7 -5.24 -10.64 -13.26
C GLY A 7 -5.56 -11.93 -12.51
N ARG A 8 -4.55 -12.76 -12.21
CA ARG A 8 -4.73 -14.09 -11.58
C ARG A 8 -4.68 -14.07 -10.05
N GLY A 9 -4.49 -12.89 -9.47
CA GLY A 9 -4.43 -12.70 -8.03
C GLY A 9 -4.71 -11.26 -7.64
N TYR A 10 -4.86 -11.02 -6.34
CA TYR A 10 -5.02 -9.67 -5.80
C TYR A 10 -4.55 -9.56 -4.36
N TRP A 11 -4.24 -8.32 -3.96
CA TRP A 11 -3.95 -7.92 -2.59
C TRP A 11 -5.13 -7.12 -2.01
N LEU A 12 -5.44 -7.40 -0.74
CA LEU A 12 -6.30 -6.56 0.09
C LEU A 12 -5.44 -5.94 1.20
N ALA A 13 -5.55 -4.63 1.38
CA ALA A 13 -5.03 -3.96 2.56
C ALA A 13 -6.19 -3.72 3.54
N ALA A 14 -6.01 -4.15 4.78
CA ALA A 14 -6.93 -3.89 5.86
C ALA A 14 -6.64 -2.55 6.54
N SER A 15 -7.61 -2.03 7.29
CA SER A 15 -7.50 -0.74 7.99
C SER A 15 -6.47 -0.72 9.13
N ASP A 16 -5.88 -1.86 9.47
CA ASP A 16 -4.75 -1.98 10.40
C ASP A 16 -3.39 -2.03 9.67
N GLY A 17 -3.39 -1.91 8.33
CA GLY A 17 -2.19 -2.04 7.50
C GLY A 17 -1.75 -3.48 7.22
N GLY A 18 -2.53 -4.48 7.65
CA GLY A 18 -2.36 -5.87 7.26
C GLY A 18 -2.62 -6.06 5.76
N VAL A 19 -1.92 -7.03 5.14
CA VAL A 19 -2.08 -7.37 3.73
C VAL A 19 -2.44 -8.84 3.59
N PHE A 20 -3.49 -9.12 2.83
CA PHE A 20 -3.94 -10.46 2.47
C PHE A 20 -3.72 -10.71 0.99
N THR A 21 -3.20 -11.88 0.64
CA THR A 21 -2.87 -12.28 -0.73
C THR A 21 -3.79 -13.40 -1.21
N PHE A 22 -4.30 -13.26 -2.43
CA PHE A 22 -5.18 -14.24 -3.07
C PHE A 22 -4.68 -14.59 -4.47
N GLY A 23 -4.95 -15.82 -4.90
CA GLY A 23 -4.48 -16.32 -6.20
C GLY A 23 -2.96 -16.40 -6.27
N ASN A 24 -2.36 -15.86 -7.33
CA ASN A 24 -0.90 -15.85 -7.52
C ASN A 24 -0.21 -14.58 -7.00
N ALA A 25 -0.91 -13.72 -6.26
CA ALA A 25 -0.32 -12.52 -5.68
C ALA A 25 0.74 -12.87 -4.63
N GLY A 26 1.99 -12.44 -4.85
CA GLY A 26 3.09 -12.64 -3.89
C GLY A 26 2.97 -11.72 -2.67
N PHE A 27 3.28 -12.22 -1.47
CA PHE A 27 3.33 -11.38 -0.26
C PHE A 27 4.70 -10.71 -0.15
N TYR A 28 4.72 -9.37 -0.10
CA TYR A 28 5.96 -8.58 -0.04
C TYR A 28 6.15 -7.84 1.29
N GLY A 29 5.17 -7.91 2.19
CA GLY A 29 5.21 -7.29 3.51
C GLY A 29 3.90 -6.61 3.91
N SER A 30 3.86 -6.10 5.13
CA SER A 30 2.72 -5.35 5.66
C SER A 30 3.20 -4.36 6.71
N VAL A 31 2.35 -3.40 7.08
CA VAL A 31 2.70 -2.39 8.09
C VAL A 31 2.98 -3.05 9.45
N PRO A 32 2.17 -4.01 9.95
CA PRO A 32 2.51 -4.75 11.17
C PRO A 32 3.84 -5.52 11.09
N GLY A 33 4.20 -6.01 9.89
CA GLY A 33 5.48 -6.67 9.65
C GLY A 33 6.71 -5.78 9.87
N GLN A 34 6.52 -4.46 9.94
CA GLN A 34 7.57 -3.48 10.26
C GLN A 34 7.59 -3.11 11.75
N GLY A 35 6.81 -3.79 12.60
CA GLY A 35 6.66 -3.48 14.03
C GLY A 35 5.74 -2.30 14.31
N ILE A 36 5.05 -1.77 13.30
CA ILE A 36 4.07 -0.69 13.45
C ILE A 36 2.71 -1.32 13.77
N VAL A 37 2.37 -1.38 15.05
CA VAL A 37 1.11 -1.98 15.55
C VAL A 37 0.04 -0.95 15.92
N ARG A 38 0.33 0.34 15.74
CA ARG A 38 -0.66 1.40 15.91
C ARG A 38 -1.61 1.43 14.71
N PRO A 39 -2.84 1.96 14.86
CA PRO A 39 -3.74 2.16 13.74
C PRO A 39 -3.09 2.96 12.62
N VAL A 40 -3.18 2.45 11.39
CA VAL A 40 -2.74 3.15 10.18
C VAL A 40 -3.97 3.34 9.31
N PRO A 41 -4.44 4.59 9.09
CA PRO A 41 -5.72 4.82 8.42
C PRO A 41 -5.60 4.56 6.91
N VAL A 42 -5.48 3.29 6.51
CA VAL A 42 -5.26 2.89 5.11
C VAL A 42 -6.35 3.48 4.21
N GLY A 43 -5.91 4.27 3.23
CA GLY A 43 -6.70 4.79 2.13
C GLY A 43 -6.71 3.84 0.92
N GLY A 44 -5.63 3.07 0.71
CA GLY A 44 -5.56 2.14 -0.41
C GLY A 44 -4.28 1.31 -0.48
N ILE A 45 -4.26 0.41 -1.47
CA ILE A 45 -3.11 -0.40 -1.88
C ILE A 45 -2.99 -0.33 -3.40
N ILE A 46 -1.77 -0.21 -3.90
CA ILE A 46 -1.48 0.03 -5.32
C ILE A 46 -0.35 -0.93 -5.74
N ALA A 47 -0.59 -1.76 -6.75
CA ALA A 47 0.42 -2.70 -7.25
C ALA A 47 1.45 -2.00 -8.14
N THR A 48 2.70 -2.47 -8.10
CA THR A 48 3.69 -2.10 -9.11
C THR A 48 3.35 -2.76 -10.45
N LYS A 49 3.81 -2.17 -11.56
CA LYS A 49 3.58 -2.73 -12.91
C LYS A 49 4.16 -4.12 -13.09
N SER A 50 5.25 -4.43 -12.39
CA SER A 50 5.87 -5.75 -12.39
C SER A 50 5.05 -6.79 -11.62
N GLY A 51 4.13 -6.37 -10.75
CA GLY A 51 3.45 -7.25 -9.79
C GLY A 51 4.36 -7.76 -8.67
N ARG A 52 5.59 -7.21 -8.55
CA ARG A 52 6.61 -7.62 -7.59
C ARG A 52 6.71 -6.70 -6.36
N GLY A 53 5.70 -5.84 -6.17
CA GLY A 53 5.64 -4.89 -5.09
C GLY A 53 4.32 -4.15 -5.04
N TYR A 54 4.13 -3.38 -3.98
CA TYR A 54 3.00 -2.48 -3.83
C TYR A 54 3.30 -1.34 -2.85
N TRP A 55 2.51 -0.28 -2.98
CA TRP A 55 2.40 0.79 -2.00
C TRP A 55 1.14 0.60 -1.15
N ILE A 56 1.23 0.92 0.14
CA ILE A 56 0.09 1.17 1.02
C ILE A 56 0.09 2.65 1.35
N ALA A 57 -1.01 3.33 1.04
CA ALA A 57 -1.19 4.74 1.34
C ALA A 57 -2.17 4.91 2.50
N GLY A 58 -1.77 5.66 3.51
CA GLY A 58 -2.59 6.11 4.62
C GLY A 58 -3.25 7.46 4.33
N ARG A 59 -4.46 7.67 4.85
CA ARG A 59 -5.21 8.93 4.77
C ARG A 59 -4.52 10.08 5.51
N ASP A 60 -3.57 9.76 6.38
CA ASP A 60 -2.68 10.67 7.10
C ASP A 60 -1.42 11.04 6.29
N GLY A 61 -1.32 10.61 5.03
CA GLY A 61 -0.16 10.85 4.18
C GLY A 61 1.00 9.86 4.41
N ALA A 62 0.81 8.84 5.26
CA ALA A 62 1.77 7.75 5.37
C ALA A 62 1.86 6.98 4.05
N LEU A 63 3.07 6.69 3.59
CA LEU A 63 3.30 5.84 2.42
C LEU A 63 4.26 4.73 2.83
N TYR A 64 3.86 3.49 2.57
CA TYR A 64 4.66 2.31 2.83
C TYR A 64 4.91 1.58 1.51
N SER A 65 6.15 1.18 1.28
CA SER A 65 6.56 0.50 0.05
C SER A 65 7.07 -0.90 0.38
N TYR A 66 6.64 -1.88 -0.42
CA TYR A 66 7.02 -3.29 -0.26
C TYR A 66 7.43 -3.89 -1.60
N GLY A 67 8.34 -4.87 -1.55
CA GLY A 67 8.86 -5.53 -2.74
C GLY A 67 9.70 -4.57 -3.60
N ASP A 68 9.38 -4.47 -4.89
CA ASP A 68 10.05 -3.56 -5.82
C ASP A 68 9.40 -2.17 -5.94
N ALA A 69 8.44 -1.85 -5.08
CA ALA A 69 7.85 -0.52 -5.01
C ALA A 69 8.90 0.51 -4.56
N SER A 70 9.24 1.46 -5.42
CA SER A 70 10.14 2.56 -5.06
C SER A 70 9.50 3.45 -4.00
N PHE A 71 10.20 3.68 -2.89
CA PHE A 71 9.76 4.63 -1.87
C PHE A 71 10.04 6.06 -2.35
N LEU A 72 8.98 6.83 -2.60
CA LEU A 72 9.05 8.20 -3.12
C LEU A 72 8.96 9.27 -2.01
N GLY A 73 8.98 8.85 -0.75
CA GLY A 73 8.76 9.70 0.43
C GLY A 73 7.40 9.48 1.08
N SER A 74 7.20 10.04 2.25
CA SER A 74 5.93 10.02 2.98
C SER A 74 5.59 11.43 3.46
N LEU A 75 4.31 11.80 3.41
CA LEU A 75 3.79 13.05 3.96
C LEU A 75 3.37 12.91 5.43
N ALA A 76 3.60 11.75 6.06
CA ALA A 76 3.26 11.53 7.47
C ALA A 76 3.91 12.59 8.36
N GLY A 77 3.10 13.23 9.21
CA GLY A 77 3.56 14.28 10.12
C GLY A 77 3.56 15.70 9.53
N ILE A 78 3.21 15.85 8.24
CA ILE A 78 2.88 17.16 7.66
C ILE A 78 1.39 17.42 7.90
N ARG A 79 1.03 18.62 8.40
CA ARG A 79 -0.38 19.01 8.54
C ARG A 79 -0.98 19.13 7.13
N LEU A 80 -1.78 18.16 6.75
CA LEU A 80 -2.54 18.18 5.50
C LEU A 80 -3.82 19.02 5.72
N GLU A 81 -3.98 20.11 4.97
CA GLU A 81 -5.19 20.97 5.02
C GLU A 81 -6.43 20.28 4.41
N ALA A 82 -6.25 19.15 3.72
CA ALA A 82 -7.31 18.30 3.19
C ALA A 82 -6.85 16.82 3.17
N SER A 83 -7.79 15.88 3.37
CA SER A 83 -7.51 14.44 3.29
C SER A 83 -7.07 14.01 1.90
N VAL A 84 -6.12 13.07 1.82
CA VAL A 84 -5.71 12.44 0.56
C VAL A 84 -6.85 11.55 0.05
N THR A 85 -7.47 11.92 -1.08
CA THR A 85 -8.65 11.24 -1.65
C THR A 85 -8.37 10.43 -2.91
N GLY A 86 -7.14 10.38 -3.40
CA GLY A 86 -6.80 9.61 -4.60
C GLY A 86 -5.32 9.28 -4.69
N GLU A 87 -5.04 8.02 -5.00
CA GLU A 87 -3.70 7.54 -5.29
C GLU A 87 -3.66 7.10 -6.76
N ALA A 88 -2.74 7.66 -7.55
CA ALA A 88 -2.57 7.32 -8.95
C ALA A 88 -1.13 6.85 -9.18
N ALA A 89 -0.95 5.63 -9.68
CA ALA A 89 0.35 5.17 -10.17
C ALA A 89 0.67 5.87 -11.49
N SER A 90 1.86 6.45 -11.62
CA SER A 90 2.35 6.97 -12.89
C SER A 90 2.66 5.83 -13.87
N SER A 91 2.17 6.01 -15.10
CA SER A 91 2.14 5.09 -16.23
C SER A 91 3.48 4.81 -16.88
#